data_AF-A0A4Q6H3F2-F1
#
_entry.id   AF-A0A4Q6H3F2-F1
#
_cell.length_a   1.000
_cell.length_b   1.000
_cell.length_c   1.000
_cell.angle_alpha   90.00
_cell.angle_beta   90.00
_cell.angle_gamma   90.00
#
_symmetry.space_group_name_H-M   'P 1'
#
loop_
_entity.id
_entity.type
_entity.pdbx_description
1 polymer ?
#
loop_
_entity_poly.entity_id
_entity_poly.type
_entity_poly.pdbx_seq_one_letter_code
_entity_poly.pdbx_strand_id
1 'polypeptide(L)'
;MAVKAASFWMDRVNANPTPAKGHRKVSLVSMDPLESRELIAARAALHARYGISQDELYAQARDRRRATLKAGRPLRLSGSALLLAAAVATCMAGSAMGNQAVLLAGFGIGLLGLTIACTLLANLLDPQVGDLAGFLQADETPATADEIAALSRASLADRELDRLIAGWWKDSGAPIRRSDLELVRNFQKAKHAA
;
A
#
# COMPACT_ATOMS: atom_id res chain seq x y z
N MET A 1 -10.05 -0.40 -54.21
CA MET A 1 -10.65 -0.34 -52.86
C MET A 1 -9.97 -1.39 -51.99
N ALA A 2 -9.43 -0.98 -50.84
CA ALA A 2 -8.86 -1.80 -49.75
C ALA A 2 -7.59 -2.63 -50.14
N VAL A 3 -6.47 -2.71 -49.41
CA VAL A 3 -6.08 -2.49 -48.00
C VAL A 3 -4.57 -2.22 -48.02
N LYS A 4 -4.07 -1.17 -47.35
CA LYS A 4 -2.62 -1.03 -47.06
C LYS A 4 -2.38 -0.09 -45.86
N ALA A 5 -2.85 -0.47 -44.68
CA ALA A 5 -2.68 0.34 -43.46
C ALA A 5 -2.49 -0.50 -42.18
N ALA A 6 -1.91 -1.70 -42.28
CA ALA A 6 -1.78 -2.59 -41.11
C ALA A 6 -0.32 -2.90 -40.68
N SER A 7 0.70 -2.39 -41.36
CA SER A 7 2.10 -2.75 -41.06
C SER A 7 2.88 -1.73 -40.23
N PHE A 8 2.32 -0.55 -39.92
CA PHE A 8 3.10 0.53 -39.27
C PHE A 8 3.31 0.34 -37.76
N TRP A 9 2.55 -0.55 -37.10
CA TRP A 9 2.62 -0.75 -35.65
C TRP A 9 3.58 -1.87 -35.20
N MET A 10 3.88 -2.86 -36.05
CA MET A 10 4.77 -3.96 -35.66
C MET A 10 6.27 -3.65 -35.85
N ASP A 11 6.64 -2.69 -36.70
CA ASP A 11 8.05 -2.31 -36.91
C ASP A 11 8.67 -1.53 -35.74
N ARG A 12 7.87 -0.98 -34.82
CA ARG A 12 8.41 -0.29 -33.63
C ARG A 12 8.82 -1.23 -32.49
N VAL A 13 8.36 -2.47 -32.50
CA VAL A 13 8.63 -3.44 -31.41
C VAL A 13 9.95 -4.19 -31.64
N ASN A 14 10.47 -4.21 -32.87
CA ASN A 14 11.72 -4.88 -33.23
C ASN A 14 12.91 -3.93 -33.46
N ALA A 15 12.78 -2.64 -33.15
CA ALA A 15 13.91 -1.71 -33.15
C ALA A 15 14.78 -1.97 -31.92
N ASN A 16 15.69 -2.94 -32.05
CA ASN A 16 16.74 -3.24 -31.10
C ASN A 16 17.59 -1.96 -30.91
N PRO A 17 17.60 -1.30 -29.74
CA PRO A 17 18.46 -0.14 -29.56
C PRO A 17 19.90 -0.64 -29.47
N THR A 18 20.62 -0.56 -30.60
CA THR A 18 22.09 -0.55 -30.61
C THR A 18 22.56 0.37 -29.49
N PRO A 19 23.34 -0.10 -28.51
CA PRO A 19 23.84 0.76 -27.45
C PRO A 19 24.78 1.78 -28.07
N ALA A 20 24.28 2.99 -28.31
CA ALA A 20 25.10 4.13 -28.63
C ALA A 20 26.04 4.34 -27.44
N LYS A 21 27.30 3.97 -27.62
CA LYS A 21 28.43 4.30 -26.75
C LYS A 21 28.64 5.81 -26.77
N GLY A 22 27.77 6.51 -26.06
CA GLY A 22 27.97 7.88 -25.62
C GLY A 22 27.99 7.85 -24.11
N HIS A 23 29.19 7.74 -23.52
CA HIS A 23 29.38 8.07 -22.11
C HIS A 23 29.06 9.54 -21.93
N ARG A 24 27.77 9.84 -21.77
CA ARG A 24 27.32 11.11 -21.21
C ARG A 24 27.85 11.08 -19.79
N LYS A 25 29.00 11.73 -19.58
CA LYS A 25 29.51 12.04 -18.26
C LYS A 25 28.36 12.72 -17.52
N VAL A 26 27.71 11.97 -16.63
CA VAL A 26 26.83 12.54 -15.62
C VAL A 26 27.73 13.53 -14.89
N SER A 27 27.48 14.82 -15.09
CA SER A 27 28.22 15.85 -14.38
C SER A 27 28.00 15.57 -12.90
N LEU A 28 29.04 15.09 -12.23
CA LEU A 28 29.16 15.19 -10.79
C LEU A 28 28.78 16.64 -10.47
N VAL A 29 27.65 16.78 -9.77
CA VAL A 29 27.21 18.03 -9.16
C VAL A 29 28.46 18.66 -8.56
N SER A 30 28.81 19.85 -9.04
CA SER A 30 29.93 20.63 -8.55
C SER A 30 29.80 20.73 -7.04
N MET A 31 30.61 19.95 -6.32
CA MET A 31 30.65 19.96 -4.87
C MET A 31 31.20 21.31 -4.44
N ASP A 32 30.35 22.14 -3.85
CA ASP A 32 30.83 23.25 -3.05
C ASP A 32 31.50 22.62 -1.82
N PRO A 33 32.80 22.88 -1.54
CA PRO A 33 33.56 22.18 -0.50
C PRO A 33 33.12 22.46 0.94
N LEU A 34 32.00 23.17 1.12
CA LEU A 34 31.37 23.51 2.40
C LEU A 34 30.01 22.83 2.61
N GLU A 35 29.47 22.08 1.64
CA GLU A 35 28.16 21.43 1.83
C GLU A 35 28.23 20.24 2.81
N SER A 36 27.35 20.25 3.82
CA SER A 36 27.23 19.16 4.79
C SER A 36 26.73 17.88 4.11
N ARG A 37 27.24 16.70 4.53
CA ARG A 37 26.82 15.40 3.99
C ARG A 37 25.31 15.17 4.11
N GLU A 38 24.70 15.73 5.15
CA GLU A 38 23.27 15.65 5.41
C GLU A 38 22.45 16.41 4.36
N LEU A 39 22.92 17.59 3.92
CA LEU A 39 22.27 18.37 2.88
C LEU A 39 22.29 17.64 1.54
N ILE A 40 23.41 17.01 1.19
CA ILE A 40 23.56 16.20 -0.03
C ILE A 40 22.59 15.02 0.00
N ALA A 41 22.52 14.30 1.12
CA ALA A 41 21.61 13.17 1.30
C ALA A 41 20.13 13.60 1.19
N ALA A 42 19.77 14.74 1.81
CA ALA A 42 18.41 15.26 1.76
C ALA A 42 18.01 15.71 0.33
N ARG A 43 18.93 16.35 -0.40
CA ARG A 43 18.71 16.72 -1.81
C ARG A 43 18.52 15.49 -2.69
N ALA A 44 19.34 14.45 -2.50
CA ALA A 44 19.19 13.19 -3.22
C ALA A 44 17.85 12.50 -2.89
N ALA A 45 17.40 12.55 -1.63
CA ALA A 45 16.12 11.99 -1.22
C ALA A 45 14.91 12.70 -1.86
N LEU A 46 14.95 14.04 -1.98
CA LEU A 46 13.93 14.81 -2.69
C LEU A 46 13.86 14.46 -4.18
N HIS A 47 15.01 14.29 -4.84
CA HIS A 47 15.08 13.85 -6.24
C HIS A 47 14.61 12.40 -6.42
N ALA A 48 14.88 11.54 -5.45
CA ALA A 48 14.48 10.14 -5.47
C ALA A 48 13.01 9.92 -5.08
N ARG A 49 12.21 10.98 -4.89
CA ARG A 49 10.78 10.86 -4.60
C ARG A 49 10.13 9.93 -5.62
N TYR A 50 9.59 8.83 -5.12
CA TYR A 50 8.79 7.92 -5.91
C TYR A 50 7.33 8.39 -5.86
N GLY A 51 6.85 8.95 -6.97
CA GLY A 51 5.45 9.36 -7.13
C GLY A 51 4.56 8.13 -7.28
N ILE A 52 4.02 7.63 -6.17
CA ILE A 52 3.07 6.51 -6.20
C ILE A 52 1.69 7.07 -6.57
N SER A 53 1.06 6.47 -7.57
CA SER A 53 -0.30 6.83 -7.95
C SER A 53 -1.32 6.38 -6.90
N GLN A 54 -2.48 7.03 -6.88
CA GLN A 54 -3.53 6.65 -5.94
C GLN A 54 -4.00 5.19 -6.16
N ASP A 55 -4.00 4.72 -7.41
CA ASP A 55 -4.34 3.34 -7.77
C ASP A 55 -3.33 2.33 -7.22
N GLU A 56 -2.03 2.66 -7.27
CA GLU A 56 -0.97 1.84 -6.70
C GLU A 56 -1.05 1.78 -5.17
N LEU A 57 -1.35 2.90 -4.51
CA LEU A 57 -1.59 2.93 -3.06
C LEU A 57 -2.76 2.04 -2.67
N TYR A 58 -3.88 2.13 -3.40
CA TYR A 58 -5.01 1.25 -3.14
C TYR A 58 -4.69 -0.22 -3.44
N ALA A 59 -3.87 -0.52 -4.44
CA ALA A 59 -3.39 -1.88 -4.69
C ALA A 59 -2.56 -2.42 -3.51
N GLN A 60 -1.63 -1.63 -2.98
CA GLN A 60 -0.85 -2.01 -1.81
C GLN A 60 -1.72 -2.18 -0.55
N ALA A 61 -2.67 -1.28 -0.30
CA ALA A 61 -3.63 -1.41 0.79
C ALA A 61 -4.47 -2.69 0.68
N ARG A 62 -4.87 -3.08 -0.54
CA ARG A 62 -5.55 -4.36 -0.80
C ARG A 62 -4.68 -5.55 -0.45
N ASP A 63 -3.40 -5.50 -0.81
CA ASP A 63 -2.49 -6.61 -0.51
C ASP A 63 -2.20 -6.73 0.99
N ARG A 64 -2.07 -5.61 1.72
CA ARG A 64 -1.99 -5.61 3.19
C ARG A 64 -3.25 -6.19 3.83
N ARG A 65 -4.43 -5.78 3.36
CA ARG A 65 -5.71 -6.37 3.81
C ARG A 65 -5.76 -7.87 3.55
N ARG A 66 -5.30 -8.34 2.38
CA ARG A 66 -5.23 -9.78 2.08
C ARG A 66 -4.27 -10.50 3.02
N ALA A 67 -3.14 -9.90 3.36
CA ALA A 67 -2.18 -10.46 4.29
C ALA A 67 -2.76 -10.59 5.72
N THR A 68 -3.43 -9.55 6.22
CA THR A 68 -4.07 -9.59 7.55
C THR A 68 -5.20 -10.61 7.61
N LEU A 69 -6.00 -10.72 6.56
CA LEU A 69 -7.03 -11.76 6.45
C LEU A 69 -6.43 -13.17 6.43
N LYS A 70 -5.28 -13.38 5.78
CA LYS A 70 -4.62 -14.69 5.75
C LYS A 70 -4.05 -15.10 7.11
N ALA A 71 -3.52 -14.15 7.90
CA ALA A 71 -2.88 -14.43 9.18
C ALA A 71 -3.83 -15.10 10.20
N GLY A 72 -5.13 -14.76 10.18
CA GLY A 72 -6.13 -15.32 11.12
C GLY A 72 -6.91 -16.54 10.62
N ARG A 73 -6.77 -16.92 9.34
CA ARG A 73 -7.58 -18.00 8.72
C ARG A 73 -7.39 -19.40 9.33
N PRO A 74 -6.15 -19.91 9.52
CA PRO A 74 -5.98 -21.30 9.94
C PRO A 74 -6.57 -21.55 11.34
N LEU A 75 -6.35 -20.61 12.27
CA LEU A 75 -6.84 -20.70 13.64
C LEU A 75 -8.38 -20.65 13.73
N ARG A 76 -9.01 -19.81 12.90
CA ARG A 76 -10.47 -19.66 12.88
C ARG A 76 -11.17 -20.87 12.25
N LEU A 77 -10.61 -21.40 11.17
CA LEU A 77 -11.11 -22.62 10.53
C LEU A 77 -10.96 -23.83 11.46
N SER A 78 -9.78 -24.01 12.09
CA SER A 78 -9.58 -25.10 13.05
C SER A 78 -10.50 -24.98 14.26
N GLY A 79 -10.74 -23.75 14.76
CA GLY A 79 -11.67 -23.51 15.86
C GLY A 79 -13.11 -23.90 15.52
N SER A 80 -13.59 -23.52 14.33
CA SER A 80 -14.94 -23.91 13.87
C SER A 80 -15.10 -25.42 13.69
N ALA A 81 -14.09 -26.09 13.13
CA ALA A 81 -14.09 -27.54 12.96
C ALA A 81 -14.10 -28.27 14.32
N LEU A 82 -13.33 -27.77 15.29
CA LEU A 82 -13.25 -28.33 16.64
C LEU A 82 -14.57 -28.16 17.40
N LEU A 83 -15.25 -27.02 17.25
CA LEU A 83 -16.60 -26.81 17.82
C LEU A 83 -17.63 -27.78 17.22
N LEU A 84 -17.61 -28.00 15.91
CA LEU A 84 -18.51 -28.96 15.26
C LEU A 84 -18.22 -30.40 15.70
N ALA A 85 -16.95 -30.79 15.81
CA ALA A 85 -16.57 -32.10 16.33
C ALA A 85 -17.01 -32.28 17.79
N ALA A 86 -16.82 -31.26 18.64
CA ALA A 86 -17.27 -31.26 20.02
C ALA A 86 -18.78 -31.38 20.13
N ALA A 87 -19.55 -30.69 19.27
CA ALA A 87 -21.00 -30.79 19.19
C ALA A 87 -21.47 -32.22 18.85
N VAL A 88 -20.85 -32.86 17.85
CA VAL A 88 -21.15 -34.25 17.49
C VAL A 88 -20.87 -35.19 18.67
N ALA A 89 -19.72 -35.02 19.32
CA ALA A 89 -19.35 -35.84 20.48
C ALA A 89 -20.33 -35.66 21.66
N THR A 90 -20.75 -34.43 21.95
CA THR A 90 -21.74 -34.15 23.02
C THR A 90 -23.12 -34.69 22.67
N CYS A 91 -23.56 -34.58 21.42
CA CYS A 91 -24.82 -35.18 20.98
C CYS A 91 -24.80 -36.71 21.11
N MET A 92 -23.71 -37.37 20.71
CA MET A 92 -23.56 -38.82 20.86
C MET A 92 -23.55 -39.24 22.33
N ALA A 93 -22.81 -38.53 23.18
CA ALA A 93 -22.78 -38.80 24.63
C ALA A 93 -24.14 -38.59 25.28
N GLY A 94 -24.83 -37.49 24.96
CA GLY A 94 -26.17 -37.20 25.45
C GLY A 94 -27.19 -38.26 25.04
N SER A 95 -27.09 -38.75 23.80
CA SER A 95 -27.92 -39.85 23.31
C SER A 95 -27.64 -41.16 24.05
N ALA A 96 -26.38 -41.50 24.28
CA ALA A 96 -26.00 -42.73 24.99
C ALA A 96 -26.44 -42.72 26.47
N MET A 97 -26.44 -41.54 27.10
CA MET A 97 -26.83 -41.34 28.50
C MET A 97 -28.33 -41.09 28.69
N GLY A 98 -29.10 -40.93 27.61
CA GLY A 98 -30.51 -40.51 27.68
C GLY A 98 -30.71 -39.12 28.32
N ASN A 99 -29.68 -38.26 28.31
CA ASN A 99 -29.68 -36.98 29.01
C ASN A 99 -30.02 -35.83 28.05
N GLN A 100 -31.24 -35.33 28.17
CA GLN A 100 -31.77 -34.26 27.33
C GLN A 100 -30.99 -32.94 27.45
N ALA A 101 -30.44 -32.63 28.63
CA ALA A 101 -29.64 -31.41 28.83
C ALA A 101 -28.32 -31.46 28.04
N VAL A 102 -27.68 -32.64 27.96
CA VAL A 102 -26.44 -32.84 27.20
C VAL A 102 -26.68 -32.76 25.70
N LEU A 103 -27.82 -33.27 25.22
CA LEU A 103 -28.25 -33.12 23.83
C LEU A 103 -28.46 -31.64 23.46
N LEU A 104 -29.18 -30.88 24.28
CA LEU A 104 -29.39 -29.45 24.08
C LEU A 104 -28.06 -28.67 24.04
N ALA A 105 -27.12 -29.00 24.93
CA ALA A 105 -25.79 -28.42 24.92
C ALA A 105 -25.04 -28.71 23.61
N GLY A 106 -25.08 -29.96 23.11
CA GLY A 106 -24.48 -30.35 21.84
C GLY A 106 -25.06 -29.58 20.64
N PHE A 107 -26.39 -29.44 20.57
CA PHE A 107 -27.04 -28.61 19.54
C PHE A 107 -26.65 -27.13 19.63
N GLY A 108 -26.57 -26.58 20.84
CA GLY A 108 -26.13 -25.19 21.06
C GLY A 108 -24.70 -24.96 20.57
N ILE A 109 -23.76 -25.85 20.92
CA ILE A 109 -22.38 -25.80 20.46
C ILE A 109 -22.32 -25.96 18.93
N GLY A 110 -23.13 -26.85 18.35
CA GLY A 110 -23.19 -27.07 16.91
C GLY A 110 -23.68 -25.84 16.15
N LEU A 111 -24.73 -25.17 16.63
CA LEU A 111 -25.21 -23.91 16.07
C LEU A 111 -24.16 -22.80 16.14
N LEU A 112 -23.43 -22.72 17.26
CA LEU A 112 -22.36 -21.74 17.44
C LEU A 112 -21.19 -22.02 16.48
N GLY A 113 -20.78 -23.28 16.33
CA GLY A 113 -19.79 -23.70 15.35
C GLY A 113 -20.23 -23.40 13.90
N LEU A 114 -21.49 -23.66 13.57
CA LEU A 114 -22.05 -23.42 12.23
C LEU A 114 -22.13 -21.92 11.90
N THR A 115 -22.58 -21.09 12.84
CA THR A 115 -22.63 -19.62 12.64
C THR A 115 -21.25 -19.03 12.46
N ILE A 116 -20.24 -19.50 13.21
CA ILE A 116 -18.83 -19.12 12.99
C ILE A 116 -18.37 -19.59 11.60
N ALA A 117 -18.65 -20.83 11.19
CA ALA A 117 -18.27 -21.33 9.87
C ALA A 117 -18.91 -20.52 8.73
N CYS A 118 -20.20 -20.20 8.83
CA CYS A 118 -20.92 -19.40 7.85
C CYS A 118 -20.38 -17.96 7.76
N THR A 119 -20.07 -17.33 8.89
CA THR A 119 -19.47 -15.97 8.89
C THR A 119 -18.05 -15.97 8.34
N LEU A 120 -17.26 -17.02 8.60
CA LEU A 120 -15.95 -17.19 7.95
C LEU A 120 -16.08 -17.38 6.44
N LEU A 121 -17.04 -18.19 6.00
CA LEU A 121 -17.31 -18.41 4.59
C LEU A 121 -17.82 -17.15 3.90
N ALA A 122 -18.71 -16.39 4.54
CA ALA A 122 -19.16 -15.08 4.04
C ALA A 122 -17.99 -14.10 3.90
N ASN A 123 -17.09 -14.02 4.90
CA ASN A 123 -15.88 -13.21 4.83
C ASN A 123 -14.86 -13.68 3.77
N LEU A 124 -14.92 -14.96 3.37
CA LEU A 124 -14.13 -15.50 2.26
C LEU A 124 -14.73 -15.15 0.90
N LEU A 125 -16.06 -15.13 0.82
CA LEU A 125 -16.83 -14.89 -0.40
C LEU A 125 -17.07 -13.41 -0.68
N ASP A 126 -16.96 -12.54 0.32
CA ASP A 126 -17.13 -11.10 0.17
C ASP A 126 -15.79 -10.35 0.16
N PRO A 127 -15.23 -10.05 -1.03
CA PRO A 127 -13.96 -9.36 -1.13
C PRO A 127 -14.01 -7.86 -0.78
N GLN A 128 -15.18 -7.25 -0.50
CA GLN A 128 -15.30 -5.78 -0.59
C GLN A 128 -15.85 -5.00 0.62
N VAL A 129 -16.42 -5.61 1.66
CA VAL A 129 -17.15 -4.84 2.71
C VAL A 129 -16.25 -4.26 3.81
N GLY A 130 -15.17 -3.58 3.45
CA GLY A 130 -14.34 -2.88 4.45
C GLY A 130 -13.65 -1.68 3.84
N ASP A 131 -13.66 -0.57 4.58
CA ASP A 131 -13.00 0.68 4.18
C ASP A 131 -11.49 0.42 3.98
N LEU A 132 -11.01 0.63 2.75
CA LEU A 132 -9.58 0.48 2.41
C LEU A 132 -8.74 1.53 3.12
N ALA A 133 -9.33 2.66 3.53
CA ALA A 133 -8.61 3.73 4.20
C ALA A 133 -7.95 3.26 5.50
N GLY A 134 -8.53 2.28 6.20
CA GLY A 134 -7.97 1.69 7.42
C GLY A 134 -6.70 0.86 7.21
N PHE A 135 -6.31 0.57 5.96
CA PHE A 135 -5.10 -0.19 5.60
C PHE A 135 -4.01 0.67 4.96
N LEU A 136 -4.25 1.98 4.80
CA LEU A 136 -3.23 2.95 4.42
C LEU A 136 -2.33 3.23 5.64
N GLN A 137 -1.03 3.35 5.39
CA GLN A 137 -0.08 3.77 6.41
C GLN A 137 -0.16 5.30 6.61
N ALA A 138 0.25 5.79 7.78
CA ALA A 138 0.15 7.22 8.11
C ALA A 138 0.93 8.12 7.13
N ASP A 139 2.04 7.62 6.60
CA ASP A 139 2.94 8.24 5.63
C ASP A 139 2.42 8.17 4.18
N GLU A 140 1.46 7.29 3.90
CA GLU A 140 0.74 7.17 2.63
C GLU A 140 -0.47 8.09 2.55
N THR A 141 -0.89 8.68 3.67
CA THR A 141 -2.01 9.60 3.68
C THR A 141 -1.69 10.86 2.87
N PRO A 142 -2.64 11.36 2.07
CA PRO A 142 -2.47 12.61 1.34
C PRO A 142 -2.26 13.75 2.33
N ALA A 143 -1.39 14.69 1.96
CA ALA A 143 -1.17 15.91 2.72
C ALA A 143 -2.47 16.72 2.80
N THR A 144 -2.71 17.37 3.94
CA THR A 144 -3.87 18.25 4.10
C THR A 144 -3.69 19.54 3.28
N ALA A 145 -4.79 20.25 3.02
CA ALA A 145 -4.73 21.52 2.30
C ALA A 145 -3.81 22.54 2.99
N ASP A 146 -3.84 22.59 4.33
CA ASP A 146 -2.97 23.48 5.12
C ASP A 146 -1.49 23.11 5.00
N GLU A 147 -1.18 21.81 4.97
CA GLU A 147 0.18 21.31 4.77
C GLU A 147 0.71 21.63 3.37
N ILE A 148 -0.14 21.49 2.34
CA ILE A 148 0.19 21.84 0.96
C ILE A 148 0.40 23.35 0.83
N ALA A 149 -0.45 24.17 1.47
CA ALA A 149 -0.29 25.62 1.51
C ALA A 149 0.99 26.04 2.25
N ALA A 150 1.37 25.34 3.32
CA ALA A 150 2.64 25.55 4.00
C ALA A 150 3.83 25.18 3.12
N LEU A 151 3.76 24.05 2.40
CA LEU A 151 4.78 23.62 1.45
C LEU A 151 4.97 24.65 0.31
N SER A 152 3.86 25.14 -0.26
CA SER A 152 3.89 26.17 -1.30
C SER A 152 4.53 27.47 -0.82
N ARG A 153 4.21 27.93 0.40
CA ARG A 153 4.88 29.11 1.00
C ARG A 153 6.36 28.87 1.22
N ALA A 154 6.74 27.68 1.68
CA ALA A 154 8.13 27.30 1.88
C ALA A 154 8.92 27.27 0.57
N SER A 155 8.34 26.75 -0.52
CA SER A 155 9.00 26.73 -1.83
C SER A 155 9.19 28.13 -2.40
N LEU A 156 8.21 29.03 -2.22
CA LEU A 156 8.36 30.43 -2.63
C LEU A 156 9.47 31.15 -1.86
N ALA A 157 9.70 30.79 -0.59
CA ALA A 157 10.75 31.37 0.25
C ALA A 157 12.15 30.84 -0.10
N ASP A 158 12.26 29.59 -0.57
CA ASP A 158 13.53 28.94 -0.91
C ASP A 158 13.58 28.50 -2.38
N ARG A 159 14.33 29.26 -3.20
CA ARG A 159 14.51 28.98 -4.64
C ARG A 159 15.10 27.60 -4.93
N GLU A 160 15.89 27.05 -4.02
CA GLU A 160 16.45 25.71 -4.21
C GLU A 160 15.36 24.65 -4.04
N LEU A 161 14.59 24.77 -2.95
CA LEU A 161 13.46 23.88 -2.69
C LEU A 161 12.44 23.93 -3.83
N ASP A 162 12.11 25.12 -4.34
CA ASP A 162 11.21 25.29 -5.48
C ASP A 162 11.67 24.49 -6.71
N ARG A 163 12.95 24.56 -7.06
CA ARG A 163 13.51 23.79 -8.18
C ARG A 163 13.42 22.29 -7.96
N LEU A 164 13.65 21.83 -6.73
CA LEU A 164 13.62 20.40 -6.39
C LEU A 164 12.21 19.82 -6.48
N ILE A 165 11.19 20.58 -6.05
CA ILE A 165 9.80 20.10 -5.99
C ILE A 165 8.93 20.58 -7.15
N ALA A 166 9.44 21.40 -8.07
CA ALA A 166 8.66 21.94 -9.21
C ALA A 166 7.93 20.87 -10.03
N GLY A 167 8.54 19.68 -10.16
CA GLY A 167 7.92 18.54 -10.85
C GLY A 167 6.70 17.98 -10.11
N TRP A 168 6.67 18.05 -8.78
CA TRP A 168 5.61 17.47 -7.97
C TRP A 168 4.26 18.16 -8.20
N TRP A 169 4.27 19.45 -8.54
CA TRP A 169 3.08 20.22 -8.86
C TRP A 169 2.52 19.92 -10.26
N LYS A 170 3.36 19.43 -11.17
CA LYS A 170 2.99 19.14 -12.56
C LYS A 170 2.44 17.73 -12.75
N ASP A 171 2.90 16.79 -11.95
CA ASP A 171 2.48 15.39 -12.01
C ASP A 171 1.12 15.20 -11.33
N SER A 172 0.04 15.37 -12.09
CA SER A 172 -1.34 15.23 -11.60
C SER A 172 -1.72 13.80 -11.13
N GLY A 173 -0.87 12.81 -11.40
CA GLY A 173 -1.14 11.40 -11.09
C GLY A 173 -0.71 10.94 -9.69
N ALA A 174 0.17 11.67 -9.01
CA ALA A 174 0.74 11.27 -7.72
C ALA A 174 0.50 12.35 -6.65
N PRO A 175 -0.46 12.17 -5.73
CA PRO A 175 -0.77 13.18 -4.72
C PRO A 175 0.46 13.44 -3.82
N ILE A 176 0.59 14.67 -3.34
CA ILE A 176 1.60 15.02 -2.33
C ILE A 176 1.17 14.36 -1.00
N ARG A 177 2.05 13.53 -0.44
CA ARG A 177 1.79 12.77 0.79
C ARG A 177 2.49 13.39 1.98
N ARG A 178 2.12 12.96 3.18
CA ARG A 178 2.82 13.36 4.40
C ARG A 178 4.29 12.95 4.42
N SER A 179 4.65 11.78 3.88
CA SER A 179 6.05 11.37 3.68
C SER A 179 6.84 12.37 2.83
N ASP A 180 6.22 12.92 1.77
CA ASP A 180 6.85 13.91 0.90
C ASP A 180 7.14 15.22 1.69
N LEU A 181 6.27 15.59 2.64
CA LEU A 181 6.50 16.75 3.53
C LEU A 181 7.64 16.50 4.51
N GLU A 182 7.82 15.28 5.00
CA GLU A 182 8.94 14.92 5.86
C GLU A 182 10.28 15.06 5.13
N LEU A 183 10.34 14.68 3.84
CA LEU A 183 11.53 14.91 3.01
C LEU A 183 11.89 16.40 2.95
N VAL A 184 10.89 17.27 2.78
CA VAL A 184 11.08 18.72 2.74
C VAL A 184 11.54 19.26 4.09
N ARG A 185 10.94 18.80 5.20
CA ARG A 185 11.37 19.18 6.55
C ARG A 185 12.80 18.75 6.83
N ASN A 186 13.20 17.55 6.41
CA ASN A 186 14.57 17.04 6.57
C ASN A 186 15.57 17.86 5.76
N PHE A 187 15.21 18.24 4.53
CA PHE A 187 16.02 19.15 3.71
C PHE A 187 16.21 20.52 4.37
N GLN A 188 15.13 21.14 4.86
CA GLN A 188 15.21 22.43 5.55
C GLN A 188 16.07 22.35 6.82
N LYS A 189 15.91 21.29 7.62
CA LYS A 189 16.75 21.06 8.80
C LYS A 189 18.24 20.93 8.44
N ALA A 190 18.56 20.11 7.43
CA ALA A 190 19.93 19.92 6.98
C ALA A 190 20.55 21.22 6.43
N LYS A 191 19.74 22.06 5.79
CA LYS A 191 20.14 23.38 5.27
C LYS A 191 20.38 24.41 6.37
N HIS A 192 19.62 24.37 7.47
CA HIS A 192 19.86 25.23 8.63
C HIS A 192 21.02 24.77 9.51
N ALA A 193 21.41 23.49 9.41
CA ALA A 193 22.52 22.90 10.16
C ALA A 193 23.88 23.03 9.44
N ALA A 194 23.88 23.34 8.13
CA ALA A 194 25.06 23.61 7.31
C ALA A 194 25.42 25.10 7.38
#